data_AF-E7GC08-F1
#
_entry.id   AF-E7GC08-F1
#
_cell.length_a   1.000
_cell.length_b   1.000
_cell.length_c   1.000
_cell.angle_alpha   90.00
_cell.angle_beta   90.00
_cell.angle_gamma   90.00
#
_symmetry.space_group_name_H-M   'P 1'
#
loop_
_entity.id
_entity.type
_entity.pdbx_description
1 polymer ?
#
loop_
_entity_poly.entity_id
_entity_poly.type
_entity_poly.pdbx_seq_one_letter_code
_entity_poly.pdbx_strand_id
1 'polypeptide(L)' 'MKYIEIKLKYPDSRIRALRSVLAKKNTTLETEMMEALYQLYKKNVKPEVRDFIEEMEEQENGSFKKPKPAKNNVTGNGND' A
#
# COMPACT_ATOMS: atom_id res chain seq x y z
N MET A 1 -4.78 10.74 -1.41
CA MET A 1 -5.24 9.47 -2.03
C MET A 1 -6.71 9.53 -2.44
N LYS A 2 -6.98 9.27 -3.72
CA LYS A 2 -8.33 9.08 -4.26
C LYS A 2 -8.63 7.59 -4.36
N TYR A 3 -9.83 7.18 -3.92
CA TYR A 3 -10.28 5.80 -4.01
C TYR A 3 -11.29 5.63 -5.15
N ILE A 4 -11.25 4.46 -5.79
CA ILE A 4 -12.24 4.04 -6.80
C ILE A 4 -13.09 2.92 -6.19
N GLU A 5 -14.41 3.00 -6.34
CA GLU A 5 -15.34 1.96 -5.91
C GLU A 5 -15.44 0.85 -6.98
N ILE A 6 -15.22 -0.40 -6.59
CA ILE A 6 -15.39 -1.57 -7.45
C ILE A 6 -16.68 -2.30 -7.05
N LYS A 7 -17.66 -2.38 -7.98
CA LYS A 7 -18.93 -3.08 -7.75
C LYS A 7 -18.93 -4.45 -8.42
N LEU A 8 -19.32 -5.49 -7.68
CA LEU A 8 -19.35 -6.88 -8.15
C LEU A 8 -20.74 -7.48 -7.93
N LYS A 9 -21.17 -8.35 -8.86
CA LYS A 9 -22.31 -9.23 -8.65
C LYS A 9 -21.80 -10.59 -8.20
N TYR A 10 -22.34 -11.10 -7.09
CA TYR A 10 -21.97 -12.40 -6.55
C TYR A 10 -23.20 -13.09 -5.94
N PRO A 11 -23.28 -14.43 -5.92
CA PRO A 11 -24.44 -15.13 -5.37
C PRO A 11 -24.65 -14.79 -3.89
N ASP A 12 -25.87 -14.35 -3.55
CA ASP A 12 -26.25 -13.92 -2.19
C ASP A 12 -25.98 -15.01 -1.15
N SER A 13 -26.35 -16.26 -1.45
CA SER A 13 -26.14 -17.41 -0.56
C SER A 13 -24.67 -17.60 -0.17
N ARG A 14 -23.74 -17.33 -1.11
CA ARG A 14 -22.30 -17.41 -0.85
C ARG A 14 -21.81 -16.25 0.01
N ILE A 15 -22.28 -15.03 -0.24
CA ILE A 15 -21.97 -13.86 0.60
C ILE A 15 -22.43 -14.08 2.04
N ARG A 16 -23.65 -14.61 2.22
CA ARG A 16 -24.19 -14.92 3.54
C ARG A 16 -23.36 -15.96 4.28
N ALA A 17 -22.98 -17.04 3.59
CA ALA A 17 -22.11 -18.07 4.17
C ALA A 17 -20.72 -17.52 4.54
N LEU A 18 -20.11 -16.73 3.65
CA LEU A 18 -18.84 -16.04 3.88
C LEU A 18 -18.90 -15.19 5.15
N ARG A 19 -19.86 -14.26 5.24
CA ARG A 19 -20.01 -13.38 6.41
C ARG A 19 -20.16 -14.16 7.71
N SER A 20 -20.92 -15.25 7.72
CA SER A 20 -21.08 -16.10 8.90
C SER A 20 -19.77 -16.75 9.34
N VAL A 21 -18.96 -17.22 8.40
CA VAL A 21 -17.66 -17.84 8.69
C VAL A 21 -16.63 -16.80 9.14
N LEU A 22 -16.58 -15.64 8.47
CA LEU A 22 -15.63 -14.57 8.78
C LEU A 22 -15.90 -13.94 10.15
N ALA A 23 -17.17 -13.79 10.54
CA ALA A 23 -17.53 -13.35 11.88
C ALA A 23 -16.95 -14.26 12.98
N LYS A 24 -16.91 -15.58 12.76
CA LYS A 24 -16.27 -16.53 13.71
C LYS A 24 -14.75 -16.36 13.78
N LYS A 25 -14.14 -15.78 12.74
CA LYS A 25 -12.70 -15.49 12.65
C LYS A 25 -12.36 -14.06 13.04
N ASN A 26 -13.33 -13.28 13.53
CA ASN A 26 -13.17 -11.85 13.85
C ASN A 26 -12.66 -11.01 12.67
N THR A 27 -13.07 -11.33 11.44
CA THR A 27 -12.75 -10.57 10.22
C THR A 27 -14.02 -10.23 9.43
N THR A 28 -13.90 -9.39 8.41
CA THR A 28 -15.01 -8.96 7.55
C THR A 28 -14.75 -9.35 6.11
N LEU A 29 -15.82 -9.43 5.30
CA LEU A 29 -15.68 -9.74 3.89
C LEU A 29 -14.84 -8.67 3.17
N GLU A 30 -15.05 -7.41 3.54
CA GLU A 30 -14.35 -6.25 3.02
C GLU A 30 -12.85 -6.33 3.32
N THR A 31 -12.45 -6.69 4.55
CA THR A 31 -11.04 -6.89 4.93
C THR A 31 -10.38 -7.97 4.08
N GLU A 32 -11.00 -9.15 3.98
CA GLU A 32 -10.44 -10.27 3.20
C GLU A 32 -10.36 -9.94 1.70
N MET A 33 -11.36 -9.21 1.17
CA MET A 33 -11.34 -8.77 -0.22
C MET A 33 -10.25 -7.74 -0.50
N MET A 34 -9.99 -6.82 0.42
CA MET A 34 -8.89 -5.86 0.31
C MET A 34 -7.53 -6.56 0.33
N GLU A 35 -7.36 -7.56 1.20
CA GLU A 35 -6.13 -8.36 1.21
C GLU A 35 -5.96 -9.15 -0.08
N ALA A 36 -7.02 -9.82 -0.55
CA ALA A 36 -6.98 -10.54 -1.83
C ALA A 36 -6.67 -9.61 -3.02
N LEU A 37 -7.22 -8.39 -3.02
CA LEU A 37 -6.95 -7.38 -4.04
C LEU A 37 -5.49 -6.90 -3.97
N TYR A 38 -4.95 -6.69 -2.77
CA TYR A 38 -3.54 -6.33 -2.58
C TYR A 38 -2.60 -7.45 -3.07
N GLN A 39 -2.91 -8.72 -2.79
CA GLN A 39 -2.14 -9.84 -3.31
C GLN A 39 -2.23 -9.94 -4.84
N LEU A 40 -3.41 -9.68 -5.40
CA LEU A 40 -3.59 -9.63 -6.86
C LEU A 40 -2.74 -8.51 -7.49
N TYR A 41 -2.71 -7.34 -6.88
CA TYR A 41 -1.85 -6.24 -7.29
C TYR A 41 -0.37 -6.63 -7.24
N LYS A 42 0.12 -7.15 -6.11
CA LYS A 42 1.52 -7.58 -5.97
C LYS A 42 1.94 -8.65 -6.97
N LYS A 43 1.04 -9.58 -7.27
CA LYS A 43 1.33 -10.70 -8.18
C LYS A 43 1.43 -10.24 -9.63
N ASN A 44 0.62 -9.27 -10.05
CA ASN A 44 0.53 -8.88 -11.46
C ASN A 44 1.32 -7.61 -11.78
N VAL A 45 1.57 -6.75 -10.79
CA VAL A 45 2.33 -5.51 -10.97
C VAL A 45 3.78 -5.73 -10.55
N LYS A 46 4.69 -5.46 -11.49
CA LYS A 46 6.14 -5.61 -11.28
C LYS A 46 6.62 -4.74 -10.12
N PRO A 47 7.66 -5.16 -9.37
CA PRO A 47 8.21 -4.38 -8.26
C PRO A 47 8.51 -2.93 -8.64
N GLU A 48 9.15 -2.68 -9.78
CA GLU A 48 9.54 -1.31 -10.17
C GLU A 48 8.34 -0.38 -10.37
N VAL A 49 7.21 -0.92 -10.86
CA VAL A 49 5.97 -0.16 -11.05
C VAL A 49 5.28 0.09 -9.71
N ARG A 50 5.38 -0.85 -8.75
CA ARG A 50 4.81 -0.67 -7.41
C ARG A 50 5.53 0.43 -6.64
N ASP A 51 6.86 0.39 -6.66
CA ASP A 51 7.69 1.40 -6.02
C ASP A 51 7.39 2.80 -6.60
N PHE A 52 7.25 2.91 -7.92
CA PHE A 52 6.86 4.16 -8.59
C PHE A 52 5.48 4.68 -8.15
N ILE A 53 4.48 3.79 -8.01
CA ILE A 53 3.15 4.18 -7.54
C ILE A 53 3.21 4.65 -6.08
N GLU A 54 3.94 3.96 -5.20
CA GLU A 54 4.13 4.36 -3.81
C GLU A 54 4.80 5.74 -3.71
N GLU A 55 5.87 6.00 -4.49
CA GLU A 55 6.51 7.32 -4.57
C GLU A 55 5.55 8.41 -5.05
N MET A 56 4.72 8.11 -6.06
CA MET A 56 3.73 9.06 -6.59
C MET A 56 2.63 9.37 -5.58
N GLU A 57 2.16 8.35 -4.85
CA GLU A 57 1.17 8.51 -3.77
C GLU A 57 1.73 9.27 -2.56
N GLU A 58 3.02 9.06 -2.21
CA GLU A 58 3.73 9.84 -1.20
C GLU A 58 3.87 11.32 -1.59
N GLN A 59 4.18 11.59 -2.85
CA GLN A 59 4.26 12.95 -3.41
C GLN A 59 2.91 13.66 -3.45
N GLU A 60 1.83 12.95 -3.85
CA GLU A 60 0.46 13.51 -3.85
C GLU A 60 -0.04 13.83 -2.43
N ASN A 61 0.44 13.10 -1.42
CA ASN A 61 0.10 13.30 -0.01
C ASN A 61 0.93 14.40 0.69
N GLY A 62 1.74 15.18 -0.04
CA GLY A 62 2.35 16.44 0.43
C GLY A 62 3.25 16.35 1.66
N SER A 63 3.65 15.14 2.06
CA SER A 63 4.48 14.92 3.24
C SER A 63 5.94 15.00 2.83
N PHE A 64 6.42 16.23 2.64
CA PHE A 64 7.85 16.52 2.56
C PHE A 64 8.54 15.95 3.81
N LYS A 65 9.05 14.72 3.73
CA LYS A 65 10.13 14.28 4.63
C LYS A 65 11.33 15.16 4.27
N LYS A 66 11.59 16.16 5.12
CA LYS A 66 12.76 17.04 5.06
C LYS A 66 13.99 16.25 4.59
N PRO A 67 14.78 16.75 3.63
CA PRO A 67 16.03 16.11 3.27
C PRO A 67 16.90 15.98 4.52
N LYS A 68 17.47 14.79 4.74
CA LYS A 68 18.48 14.58 5.78
C LYS A 68 19.59 15.63 5.55
N PRO A 69 20.04 16.37 6.58
CA PRO A 69 21.22 17.19 6.42
C PRO A 69 22.38 16.28 6.03
N ALA A 70 22.98 16.55 4.86
CA ALA A 70 24.21 15.93 4.44
C ALA A 70 25.25 16.15 5.56
N LYS A 71 25.77 15.06 6.12
CA LYS A 71 26.98 15.15 6.93
C LYS A 71 28.10 15.59 6.00
N ASN A 72 28.47 16.86 6.09
CA ASN A 72 29.65 17.42 5.46
C ASN A 72 30.88 16.65 5.93
N ASN A 73 31.45 15.82 5.06
CA ASN A 73 32.86 15.45 5.16
C ASN A 73 33.63 16.42 4.27
N VAL A 74 34.27 17.41 4.87
CA VAL A 74 35.42 18.09 4.26
C VAL A 74 36.60 17.87 5.19
N THR A 75 37.42 16.91 4.79
CA THR A 75 38.82 16.73 5.18
C THR A 75 39.60 17.99 4.82
N GLY A 76 40.30 18.57 5.79
CA GLY A 76 41.30 19.60 5.57
C GLY A 76 42.60 19.23 6.28
N ASN A 77 43.51 18.61 5.53
CA ASN A 77 44.94 18.57 5.86
C ASN A 77 45.51 20.00 5.81
N GLY A 78 46.41 20.33 6.74
CA GLY A 78 47.25 21.52 6.67
C GLY A 78 48.30 21.50 7.77
N ASN A 79 49.55 21.25 7.38
CA ASN A 79 50.76 21.37 8.19
C ASN A 79 51.00 22.84 8.60
N ASP A 80 51.38 23.08 9.86
CA ASP A 80 52.69 23.64 10.28
C ASP A 80 52.83 23.48 11.81
#